data_AF-H0SDB1-F1
#
_entry.id   AF-H0SDB1-F1
#
_cell.length_a   1.000
_cell.length_b   1.000
_cell.length_c   1.000
_cell.angle_alpha   90.00
_cell.angle_beta   90.00
_cell.angle_gamma   90.00
#
_symmetry.space_group_name_H-M   'P 1'
#
loop_
_entity.id
_entity.type
_entity.pdbx_description
1 polymer ?
#
loop_
_entity_poly.entity_id
_entity_poly.type
_entity_poly.pdbx_seq_one_letter_code
_entity_poly.pdbx_strand_id
1 'polypeptide(L)'
;MTALSPDDAERLRQVFLQCRGTAATLREQLATYAAAGREIFPAYADAVDRLVERLQANGGGDNAPRPGEVMPPFVLPDDTGQLVDLTSLLASGPVAVMFFRGHWCPYCRLSAVALVRAAHRIRESGGRLVAITPELQSFAQRFKTETGADFPVLSDLDNGYALSLNLAIWLGSEVRTLLGHLDFAAFHGNDGGMLPIPAVFVVGSDGLVRARFIDPDFRRRMEVDDLVAALAQAAEA
;
A
#
# COMPACT_ATOMS: atom_id res chain seq x y z
N MET A 1 -0.74 22.96 15.46
CA MET A 1 -1.84 22.13 15.98
C MET A 1 -1.30 20.72 16.20
N THR A 2 -1.51 20.14 17.37
CA THR A 2 -0.90 18.85 17.79
C THR A 2 -1.79 17.64 17.54
N ALA A 3 -3.06 17.85 17.14
CA ALA A 3 -4.01 16.81 16.79
C ALA A 3 -4.95 17.29 15.66
N LEU A 4 -5.48 16.34 14.89
CA LEU A 4 -6.47 16.60 13.84
C LEU A 4 -7.82 16.93 14.48
N SER A 5 -8.39 18.10 14.17
CA SER A 5 -9.71 18.48 14.69
C SER A 5 -10.83 17.66 14.00
N PRO A 6 -12.01 17.48 14.63
CA PRO A 6 -13.14 16.83 13.97
C PRO A 6 -13.56 17.50 12.65
N ASP A 7 -13.54 18.84 12.61
CA ASP A 7 -13.88 19.60 11.39
C ASP A 7 -12.86 19.36 10.28
N ASP A 8 -11.56 19.35 10.61
CA ASP A 8 -10.50 19.04 9.65
C ASP A 8 -10.55 17.58 9.19
N ALA A 9 -10.91 16.65 10.09
CA ALA A 9 -11.13 15.26 9.74
C ALA A 9 -12.28 15.10 8.73
N GLU A 10 -13.39 15.83 8.93
CA GLU A 10 -14.51 15.83 7.99
C GLU A 10 -14.12 16.47 6.65
N ARG A 11 -13.38 17.59 6.67
CA ARG A 11 -12.84 18.21 5.43
C ARG A 11 -11.97 17.23 4.66
N LEU A 12 -11.05 16.53 5.32
CA LEU A 12 -10.22 15.50 4.69
C LEU A 12 -11.05 14.33 4.14
N ARG A 13 -12.10 13.92 4.86
CA ARG A 13 -13.03 12.90 4.38
C ARG A 13 -13.74 13.35 3.10
N GLN A 14 -14.21 14.58 3.02
CA GLN A 14 -14.85 15.12 1.81
C GLN A 14 -13.89 15.16 0.62
N VAL A 15 -12.64 15.60 0.83
CA VAL A 15 -11.62 15.57 -0.23
C VAL A 15 -11.32 14.14 -0.68
N PHE A 16 -11.23 13.19 0.26
CA PHE A 16 -11.08 11.77 -0.08
C PHE A 16 -12.23 11.28 -0.97
N LEU A 17 -13.48 11.58 -0.61
CA LEU A 17 -14.65 11.17 -1.39
C LEU A 17 -14.66 11.80 -2.77
N GLN A 18 -14.26 13.07 -2.89
CA GLN A 18 -14.09 13.75 -4.17
C GLN A 18 -13.03 13.07 -5.02
N CYS A 19 -11.81 12.88 -4.50
CA CYS A 19 -10.70 12.21 -5.20
C CYS A 19 -11.14 10.81 -5.68
N ARG A 20 -11.76 10.03 -4.79
CA ARG A 20 -12.31 8.71 -5.08
C ARG A 20 -13.33 8.76 -6.21
N GLY A 21 -14.17 9.79 -6.28
CA GLY A 21 -15.23 9.93 -7.29
C GLY A 21 -14.76 10.39 -8.67
N THR A 22 -13.53 10.89 -8.81
CA THR A 22 -13.04 11.46 -10.07
C THR A 22 -12.61 10.40 -11.10
N ALA A 23 -12.52 10.82 -12.37
CA ALA A 23 -11.89 10.08 -13.46
C ALA A 23 -10.40 10.42 -13.65
N ALA A 24 -9.81 11.19 -12.73
CA ALA A 24 -8.40 11.55 -12.78
C ALA A 24 -7.51 10.31 -12.57
N THR A 25 -6.27 10.38 -13.02
CA THR A 25 -5.25 9.33 -12.81
C THR A 25 -5.00 9.11 -11.31
N LEU A 26 -4.37 7.97 -10.96
CA LEU A 26 -4.03 7.72 -9.55
C LEU A 26 -3.09 8.82 -9.06
N ARG A 27 -2.08 9.22 -9.85
CA ARG A 27 -1.19 10.34 -9.52
C ARG A 27 -1.93 11.59 -9.11
N GLU A 28 -2.89 12.01 -9.93
CA GLU A 28 -3.63 13.25 -9.74
C GLU A 28 -4.53 13.18 -8.51
N GLN A 29 -5.18 12.04 -8.27
CA GLN A 29 -5.97 11.82 -7.06
C GLN A 29 -5.11 11.92 -5.79
N LEU A 30 -3.95 11.24 -5.78
CA LEU A 30 -3.05 11.26 -4.62
C LEU A 30 -2.42 12.64 -4.41
N ALA A 31 -2.04 13.33 -5.49
CA ALA A 31 -1.51 14.68 -5.43
C ALA A 31 -2.55 15.68 -4.90
N THR A 32 -3.80 15.58 -5.37
CA THR A 32 -4.92 16.40 -4.89
C THR A 32 -5.16 16.17 -3.39
N TYR A 33 -5.22 14.92 -2.96
CA TYR A 33 -5.40 14.58 -1.55
C TYR A 33 -4.22 15.04 -0.68
N ALA A 34 -2.99 14.91 -1.17
CA ALA A 34 -1.79 15.38 -0.48
C ALA A 34 -1.74 16.91 -0.33
N ALA A 35 -2.13 17.65 -1.38
CA ALA A 35 -2.22 19.11 -1.36
C ALA A 35 -3.24 19.59 -0.32
N ALA A 36 -4.45 19.00 -0.32
CA ALA A 36 -5.45 19.30 0.69
C ALA A 36 -4.99 18.91 2.10
N GLY A 37 -4.30 17.78 2.25
CA GLY A 37 -3.69 17.35 3.51
C GLY A 37 -2.71 18.37 4.08
N ARG A 38 -1.90 18.99 3.21
CA ARG A 38 -0.97 20.06 3.60
C ARG A 38 -1.69 21.35 4.01
N GLU A 39 -2.77 21.71 3.35
CA GLU A 39 -3.57 22.89 3.70
C GLU A 39 -4.33 22.69 5.02
N ILE A 40 -4.98 21.52 5.18
CA ILE A 40 -5.88 21.21 6.29
C ILE A 40 -5.10 20.82 7.55
N PHE A 41 -4.03 20.02 7.41
CA PHE A 41 -3.24 19.53 8.54
C PHE A 41 -1.73 19.71 8.30
N PRO A 42 -1.23 20.95 8.22
CA PRO A 42 0.16 21.26 7.85
C PRO A 42 1.19 20.60 8.77
N ALA A 43 0.92 20.53 10.07
CA ALA A 43 1.82 19.89 11.03
C ALA A 43 2.09 18.40 10.70
N TYR A 44 1.06 17.67 10.25
CA TYR A 44 1.23 16.30 9.78
C TYR A 44 1.98 16.22 8.46
N ALA A 45 1.69 17.12 7.52
CA ALA A 45 2.40 17.16 6.24
C ALA A 45 3.91 17.42 6.43
N ASP A 46 4.29 18.35 7.32
CA ASP A 46 5.68 18.67 7.61
C ASP A 46 6.40 17.53 8.37
N ALA A 47 5.71 16.87 9.29
CA ALA A 47 6.24 15.69 9.98
C ALA A 47 6.45 14.51 9.01
N VAL A 48 5.55 14.35 8.04
CA VAL A 48 5.71 13.36 6.96
C VAL A 48 6.90 13.69 6.07
N ASP A 49 7.13 14.96 5.72
CA ASP A 49 8.31 15.32 4.92
C ASP A 49 9.62 14.96 5.63
N ARG A 50 9.74 15.27 6.93
CA ARG A 50 10.89 14.86 7.75
C ARG A 50 11.03 13.35 7.85
N LEU A 51 9.92 12.63 7.96
CA LEU A 51 9.91 11.16 7.90
C LEU A 51 10.50 10.69 6.57
N VAL A 52 10.02 11.21 5.44
CA VAL A 52 10.49 10.83 4.10
C VAL A 52 11.99 11.10 3.95
N GLU A 53 12.46 12.29 4.33
CA GLU A 53 13.89 12.63 4.32
C GLU A 53 14.71 11.62 5.13
N ARG A 54 14.25 11.27 6.34
CA ARG A 54 14.92 10.26 7.18
C ARG A 54 14.95 8.89 6.48
N LEU A 55 13.84 8.44 5.91
CA LEU A 55 13.77 7.12 5.26
C LEU A 55 14.70 7.06 4.04
N GLN A 56 14.73 8.12 3.24
CA GLN A 56 15.65 8.23 2.10
C GLN A 56 17.11 8.23 2.53
N ALA A 57 17.47 9.00 3.57
CA ALA A 57 18.83 9.05 4.10
C ALA A 57 19.31 7.70 4.67
N ASN A 58 18.39 6.81 5.06
CA ASN A 58 18.68 5.48 5.58
C ASN A 58 18.47 4.34 4.55
N GLY A 59 18.24 4.68 3.29
CA GLY A 59 18.07 3.71 2.20
C GLY A 59 16.83 2.81 2.36
N GLY A 60 15.72 3.36 2.88
CA GLY A 60 14.47 2.62 3.03
C GLY A 60 13.97 2.08 1.69
N GLY A 61 13.98 0.75 1.52
CA GLY A 61 13.56 0.07 0.30
C GLY A 61 14.67 -0.14 -0.75
N ASP A 62 15.89 0.34 -0.52
CA ASP A 62 16.98 0.27 -1.50
C ASP A 62 17.45 -1.17 -1.75
N ASN A 63 17.35 -2.01 -0.72
CA ASN A 63 17.76 -3.41 -0.74
C ASN A 63 16.62 -4.38 -1.06
N ALA A 64 15.43 -3.86 -1.38
CA ALA A 64 14.33 -4.68 -1.83
C ALA A 64 14.64 -5.31 -3.21
N PRO A 65 14.07 -6.50 -3.53
CA PRO A 65 14.32 -7.20 -4.78
C PRO A 65 14.17 -6.33 -6.02
N ARG A 66 15.12 -6.44 -6.97
CA ARG A 66 15.20 -5.67 -8.22
C ARG A 66 14.69 -6.49 -9.40
N PRO A 67 14.33 -5.85 -10.53
CA PRO A 67 14.00 -6.58 -11.75
C PRO A 67 15.10 -7.58 -12.13
N GLY A 68 14.70 -8.83 -12.40
CA GLY A 68 15.59 -9.97 -12.66
C GLY A 68 15.99 -10.78 -11.43
N GLU A 69 15.74 -10.28 -10.21
CA GLU A 69 15.97 -11.03 -8.97
C GLU A 69 14.74 -11.85 -8.56
N VAL A 70 14.96 -12.92 -7.80
CA VAL A 70 13.89 -13.74 -7.23
C VAL A 70 13.14 -12.93 -6.17
N MET A 71 11.81 -12.93 -6.23
CA MET A 71 11.00 -12.43 -5.12
C MET A 71 11.08 -13.41 -3.95
N PRO A 72 11.52 -12.99 -2.74
CA PRO A 72 11.54 -13.88 -1.59
C PRO A 72 10.17 -14.51 -1.32
N PRO A 73 10.10 -15.80 -0.97
CA PRO A 73 8.83 -16.47 -0.76
C PRO A 73 8.14 -15.96 0.50
N PHE A 74 6.81 -16.02 0.51
CA PHE A 74 6.00 -15.79 1.70
C PHE A 74 4.88 -16.82 1.79
N VAL A 75 4.37 -17.01 3.01
CA VAL A 75 3.11 -17.69 3.31
C VAL A 75 2.42 -16.84 4.37
N LEU A 76 1.28 -16.23 4.02
CA LEU A 76 0.56 -15.29 4.89
C LEU A 76 -0.94 -15.62 4.89
N PRO A 77 -1.64 -15.41 6.02
CA PRO A 77 -3.08 -15.59 6.07
C PRO A 77 -3.79 -14.46 5.29
N ASP A 78 -4.80 -14.82 4.52
CA ASP A 78 -5.69 -13.87 3.84
C ASP A 78 -6.80 -13.35 4.77
N ASP A 79 -7.71 -12.54 4.20
CA ASP A 79 -8.86 -11.98 4.89
C ASP A 79 -9.88 -13.03 5.38
N THR A 80 -9.74 -14.30 4.98
CA THR A 80 -10.55 -15.44 5.44
C THR A 80 -9.79 -16.39 6.38
N GLY A 81 -8.50 -16.12 6.62
CA GLY A 81 -7.62 -16.92 7.47
C GLY A 81 -7.00 -18.10 6.75
N GLN A 82 -7.18 -18.20 5.43
CA GLN A 82 -6.52 -19.20 4.59
C GLN A 82 -5.08 -18.77 4.33
N LEU A 83 -4.16 -19.71 4.43
CA LEU A 83 -2.76 -19.45 4.09
C LEU A 83 -2.62 -19.35 2.57
N VAL A 84 -2.08 -18.23 2.11
CA VAL A 84 -1.76 -17.95 0.72
C VAL A 84 -0.25 -17.81 0.60
N ASP A 85 0.34 -18.55 -0.34
CA ASP A 85 1.76 -18.51 -0.65
C ASP A 85 2.02 -17.95 -2.04
N LEU A 86 3.23 -17.42 -2.26
CA LEU A 86 3.59 -16.84 -3.56
C LEU A 86 3.47 -17.84 -4.72
N THR A 87 3.81 -19.12 -4.50
CA THR A 87 3.78 -20.14 -5.55
C THR A 87 2.36 -20.42 -6.02
N SER A 88 1.40 -20.54 -5.11
CA SER A 88 -0.01 -20.74 -5.47
C SER A 88 -0.62 -19.54 -6.21
N LEU A 89 -0.17 -18.32 -5.92
CA LEU A 89 -0.56 -17.12 -6.68
C LEU A 89 -0.02 -17.15 -8.12
N LEU A 90 1.26 -17.49 -8.28
CA LEU A 90 1.95 -17.53 -9.58
C LEU A 90 1.49 -18.67 -10.50
N ALA A 91 0.87 -19.72 -9.94
CA ALA A 91 0.35 -20.86 -10.69
C ALA A 91 -0.71 -20.49 -11.76
N SER A 92 -1.22 -19.26 -11.74
CA SER A 92 -2.22 -18.78 -12.71
C SER A 92 -1.78 -17.53 -13.49
N GLY A 93 -0.49 -17.19 -13.48
CA GLY A 93 0.06 -16.04 -14.18
C GLY A 93 0.81 -15.07 -13.25
N PRO A 94 1.35 -13.98 -13.82
CA PRO A 94 2.09 -12.98 -13.07
C PRO A 94 1.21 -12.28 -12.02
N VAL A 95 1.81 -11.89 -10.91
CA VAL A 95 1.11 -11.26 -9.79
C VAL A 95 1.76 -9.94 -9.40
N ALA A 96 0.94 -8.92 -9.16
CA ALA A 96 1.35 -7.71 -8.48
C ALA A 96 1.20 -7.88 -6.97
N VAL A 97 2.33 -8.00 -6.27
CA VAL A 97 2.42 -8.02 -4.81
C VAL A 97 2.52 -6.59 -4.30
N MET A 98 1.50 -6.12 -3.59
CA MET A 98 1.38 -4.72 -3.18
C MET A 98 1.39 -4.60 -1.66
N PHE A 99 2.23 -3.72 -1.12
CA PHE A 99 2.29 -3.44 0.31
C PHE A 99 1.51 -2.17 0.63
N PHE A 100 0.54 -2.28 1.54
CA PHE A 100 -0.27 -1.16 2.01
C PHE A 100 -0.12 -0.97 3.52
N ARG A 101 -0.26 0.28 3.96
CA ARG A 101 -0.17 0.65 5.39
C ARG A 101 -1.37 0.18 6.20
N GLY A 102 -2.51 -0.06 5.55
CA GLY A 102 -3.74 -0.51 6.20
C GLY A 102 -5.01 0.19 5.74
N HIS A 103 -6.14 -0.27 6.26
CA HIS A 103 -7.50 0.13 5.90
C HIS A 103 -7.81 1.59 6.22
N TRP A 104 -7.17 2.14 7.24
CA TRP A 104 -7.31 3.52 7.68
C TRP A 104 -6.59 4.51 6.74
N CYS A 105 -5.68 4.04 5.89
CA CYS A 105 -4.82 4.89 5.08
C CYS A 105 -5.53 5.37 3.80
N PRO A 106 -5.82 6.68 3.63
CA PRO A 106 -6.55 7.20 2.49
C PRO A 106 -5.85 6.93 1.15
N TYR A 107 -4.52 7.04 1.11
CA TYR A 107 -3.71 6.75 -0.08
C TYR A 107 -3.82 5.27 -0.50
N CYS A 108 -3.86 4.34 0.46
CA CYS A 108 -4.02 2.91 0.16
C CYS A 108 -5.42 2.62 -0.39
N ARG A 109 -6.45 3.25 0.19
CA ARG A 109 -7.84 3.11 -0.28
C ARG A 109 -8.05 3.70 -1.67
N LEU A 110 -7.48 4.88 -1.96
CA LEU A 110 -7.52 5.47 -3.31
C LEU A 110 -6.84 4.56 -4.33
N SER A 111 -5.67 4.01 -3.97
CA SER A 111 -4.94 3.05 -4.82
C SER A 111 -5.78 1.80 -5.09
N ALA A 112 -6.35 1.19 -4.06
CA ALA A 112 -7.20 0.00 -4.20
C ALA A 112 -8.45 0.27 -5.06
N VAL A 113 -9.13 1.40 -4.88
CA VAL A 113 -10.29 1.78 -5.71
C VAL A 113 -9.88 1.96 -7.18
N ALA A 114 -8.72 2.56 -7.45
CA ALA A 114 -8.20 2.71 -8.80
C ALA A 114 -7.90 1.35 -9.45
N LEU A 115 -7.34 0.41 -8.68
CA LEU A 115 -7.08 -0.96 -9.13
C LEU A 115 -8.37 -1.75 -9.39
N VAL A 116 -9.38 -1.62 -8.51
CA VAL A 116 -10.71 -2.23 -8.70
C VAL A 116 -11.34 -1.76 -10.00
N ARG A 117 -11.23 -0.47 -10.34
CA ARG A 117 -11.72 0.06 -11.61
C ARG A 117 -11.00 -0.52 -12.83
N ALA A 118 -9.72 -0.85 -12.67
CA ALA A 118 -8.90 -1.45 -13.72
C ALA A 118 -8.89 -2.99 -13.69
N ALA A 119 -9.67 -3.63 -12.81
CA ALA A 119 -9.62 -5.08 -12.60
C ALA A 119 -9.84 -5.89 -13.89
N HIS A 120 -10.67 -5.40 -14.81
CA HIS A 120 -10.86 -6.04 -16.11
C HIS A 120 -9.57 -6.04 -16.94
N ARG A 121 -8.93 -4.87 -17.11
CA ARG A 121 -7.68 -4.70 -17.87
C ARG A 121 -6.54 -5.53 -17.27
N ILE A 122 -6.49 -5.60 -15.94
CA ILE A 122 -5.51 -6.40 -15.20
C ILE A 122 -5.72 -7.91 -15.46
N ARG A 123 -6.97 -8.37 -15.47
CA ARG A 123 -7.29 -9.76 -15.82
C ARG A 123 -6.99 -10.08 -17.28
N GLU A 124 -7.29 -9.16 -18.20
CA GLU A 124 -6.99 -9.31 -19.63
C GLU A 124 -5.49 -9.37 -19.91
N SER A 125 -4.66 -8.70 -19.10
CA SER A 125 -3.21 -8.80 -19.19
C SER A 125 -2.65 -10.12 -18.64
N GLY A 126 -3.50 -11.08 -18.24
CA GLY A 126 -3.12 -12.32 -17.57
C GLY A 126 -2.63 -12.12 -16.13
N GLY A 127 -2.75 -10.91 -15.60
CA GLY A 127 -2.22 -10.51 -14.31
C GLY A 127 -3.18 -10.74 -13.15
N ARG A 128 -2.61 -10.85 -11.95
CA ARG A 128 -3.35 -10.91 -10.68
C ARG A 128 -2.83 -9.88 -9.70
N LEU A 129 -3.64 -9.61 -8.68
CA LEU A 129 -3.31 -8.70 -7.59
C LEU A 129 -3.30 -9.46 -6.28
N VAL A 130 -2.40 -9.06 -5.38
CA VAL A 130 -2.46 -9.40 -3.97
C VAL A 130 -2.00 -8.19 -3.16
N ALA A 131 -2.72 -7.85 -2.10
CA ALA A 131 -2.30 -6.82 -1.16
C ALA A 131 -1.79 -7.46 0.13
N ILE A 132 -0.81 -6.84 0.76
CA ILE A 132 -0.24 -7.23 2.05
C ILE A 132 -0.33 -6.00 2.96
N THR A 133 -0.90 -6.17 4.15
CA THR A 133 -1.01 -5.13 5.18
C THR A 133 -0.48 -5.65 6.52
N PRO A 134 -0.05 -4.78 7.44
CA PRO A 134 0.36 -5.20 8.78
C PRO A 134 -0.84 -5.38 9.74
N GLU A 135 -2.06 -5.44 9.22
CA GLU A 135 -3.27 -5.38 10.02
C GLU A 135 -3.81 -6.76 10.35
N LEU A 136 -4.58 -6.86 11.45
CA LEU A 136 -5.35 -8.05 11.78
C LEU A 136 -6.39 -8.33 10.69
N GLN A 137 -6.74 -9.61 10.56
CA GLN A 137 -7.68 -10.13 9.55
C GLN A 137 -8.99 -9.33 9.44
N SER A 138 -9.58 -8.90 10.56
CA SER A 138 -10.83 -8.13 10.57
C SER A 138 -10.71 -6.80 9.83
N PHE A 139 -9.52 -6.18 9.86
CA PHE A 139 -9.25 -4.93 9.14
C PHE A 139 -8.88 -5.17 7.68
N ALA A 140 -8.26 -6.30 7.35
CA ALA A 140 -8.13 -6.76 5.96
C ALA A 140 -9.52 -6.97 5.30
N GLN A 141 -10.46 -7.60 6.00
CA GLN A 141 -11.85 -7.73 5.55
C GLN A 141 -12.51 -6.35 5.35
N ARG A 142 -12.37 -5.46 6.35
CA ARG A 142 -12.89 -4.10 6.27
C ARG A 142 -12.32 -3.33 5.08
N PHE A 143 -11.02 -3.47 4.80
CA PHE A 143 -10.38 -2.85 3.64
C PHE A 143 -11.05 -3.30 2.34
N LYS A 144 -11.32 -4.61 2.17
CA LYS A 144 -12.03 -5.13 1.00
C LYS A 144 -13.44 -4.56 0.90
N THR A 145 -14.21 -4.57 1.99
CA THR A 145 -15.58 -4.01 2.01
C THR A 145 -15.61 -2.54 1.62
N GLU A 146 -14.69 -1.71 2.13
CA GLU A 146 -14.72 -0.27 1.88
C GLU A 146 -14.23 0.13 0.48
N THR A 147 -13.34 -0.67 -0.10
CA THR A 147 -12.72 -0.42 -1.42
C THR A 147 -13.44 -1.14 -2.57
N GLY A 148 -14.15 -2.23 -2.28
CA GLY A 148 -14.70 -3.14 -3.29
C GLY A 148 -13.66 -4.11 -3.87
N ALA A 149 -12.52 -4.29 -3.20
CA ALA A 149 -11.46 -5.18 -3.67
C ALA A 149 -11.91 -6.66 -3.69
N ASP A 150 -11.71 -7.29 -4.85
CA ASP A 150 -11.98 -8.72 -5.10
C ASP A 150 -10.71 -9.59 -5.02
N PHE A 151 -9.53 -8.97 -4.92
CA PHE A 151 -8.26 -9.65 -4.74
C PHE A 151 -7.97 -9.99 -3.26
N PRO A 152 -7.09 -10.98 -2.98
CA PRO A 152 -6.71 -11.34 -1.62
C PRO A 152 -5.99 -10.19 -0.90
N VAL A 153 -6.30 -10.02 0.39
CA VAL A 153 -5.61 -9.08 1.28
C VAL A 153 -5.00 -9.88 2.43
N LEU A 154 -3.69 -9.99 2.43
CA LEU A 154 -2.90 -10.80 3.36
C LEU A 154 -2.44 -9.98 4.56
N SER A 155 -2.35 -10.65 5.72
CA SER A 155 -1.92 -10.04 6.98
C SER A 155 -0.46 -10.40 7.28
N ASP A 156 0.46 -9.45 7.10
CA ASP A 156 1.87 -9.53 7.50
C ASP A 156 2.05 -8.93 8.90
N LEU A 157 1.56 -9.68 9.90
CA LEU A 157 1.60 -9.24 11.30
C LEU A 157 3.03 -8.91 11.73
N ASP A 158 3.17 -7.82 12.47
CA ASP A 158 4.45 -7.24 12.89
C ASP A 158 5.39 -6.84 11.73
N ASN A 159 4.91 -6.81 10.48
CA ASN A 159 5.69 -6.48 9.28
C ASN A 159 6.85 -7.45 9.01
N GLY A 160 6.74 -8.72 9.40
CA GLY A 160 7.85 -9.69 9.29
C GLY A 160 8.35 -9.87 7.85
N TYR A 161 7.42 -10.05 6.90
CA TYR A 161 7.76 -10.17 5.50
C TYR A 161 8.24 -8.84 4.91
N ALA A 162 7.55 -7.73 5.20
CA ALA A 162 7.98 -6.40 4.79
C ALA A 162 9.38 -6.06 5.31
N LEU A 163 9.74 -6.45 6.53
CA LEU A 163 11.09 -6.28 7.10
C LEU A 163 12.14 -7.07 6.31
N SER A 164 11.83 -8.32 5.92
CA SER A 164 12.73 -9.14 5.10
C SER A 164 13.06 -8.52 3.74
N LEU A 165 12.18 -7.65 3.23
CA LEU A 165 12.34 -6.92 1.97
C LEU A 165 12.89 -5.50 2.15
N ASN A 166 13.34 -5.12 3.35
CA ASN A 166 13.79 -3.76 3.66
C ASN A 166 12.68 -2.69 3.49
N LEU A 167 11.41 -3.07 3.70
CA LEU A 167 10.25 -2.17 3.61
C LEU A 167 9.69 -1.75 4.97
N ALA A 168 9.97 -2.45 6.06
CA ALA A 168 9.44 -2.08 7.38
C ALA A 168 10.14 -0.83 7.92
N ILE A 169 9.35 0.20 8.27
CA ILE A 169 9.85 1.47 8.80
C ILE A 169 9.16 1.84 10.11
N TRP A 170 9.95 2.40 11.03
CA TRP A 170 9.41 3.04 12.22
C TRP A 170 8.91 4.44 11.86
N LEU A 171 7.68 4.79 12.26
CA LEU A 171 7.11 6.10 11.96
C LEU A 171 7.80 7.26 12.69
N GLY A 172 8.36 7.00 13.88
CA GLY A 172 8.83 8.08 14.75
C GLY A 172 7.74 8.60 15.68
N SER A 173 8.16 9.14 16.82
CA SER A 173 7.24 9.69 17.85
C SER A 173 6.37 10.82 17.29
N GLU A 174 6.95 11.73 16.50
CA GLU A 174 6.25 12.89 15.94
C GLU A 174 5.04 12.50 15.10
N VAL A 175 5.23 11.64 14.09
CA VAL A 175 4.15 11.16 13.21
C VAL A 175 3.13 10.33 14.00
N ARG A 176 3.58 9.51 14.95
CA ARG A 176 2.68 8.72 15.82
C ARG A 176 1.78 9.62 16.66
N THR A 177 2.30 10.69 17.25
CA THR A 177 1.51 11.65 18.03
C THR A 177 0.45 12.33 17.16
N LEU A 178 0.81 12.76 15.95
CA LEU A 178 -0.13 13.43 15.04
C LEU A 178 -1.23 12.49 14.51
N LEU A 179 -0.94 11.18 14.46
CA LEU A 179 -1.90 10.12 14.15
C LEU A 179 -2.58 9.54 15.40
N GLY A 180 -2.47 10.16 16.57
CA GLY A 180 -3.01 9.63 17.83
C GLY A 180 -4.54 9.50 17.91
N HIS A 181 -5.25 9.96 16.87
CA HIS A 181 -6.68 9.70 16.69
C HIS A 181 -6.98 8.31 16.10
N LEU A 182 -5.95 7.56 15.69
CA LEU A 182 -6.03 6.20 15.18
C LEU A 182 -5.59 5.20 16.25
N ASP A 183 -6.29 4.07 16.32
CA ASP A 183 -5.99 2.98 17.25
C ASP A 183 -5.11 1.90 16.59
N PHE A 184 -3.83 2.22 16.42
CA PHE A 184 -2.86 1.29 15.81
C PHE A 184 -2.74 -0.04 16.56
N ALA A 185 -2.90 -0.02 17.89
CA ALA A 185 -2.86 -1.23 18.70
C ALA A 185 -4.02 -2.16 18.35
N ALA A 186 -5.23 -1.62 18.19
CA ALA A 186 -6.36 -2.41 17.71
C ALA A 186 -6.13 -2.91 16.27
N PHE A 187 -5.54 -2.09 15.39
CA PHE A 187 -5.39 -2.45 13.98
C PHE A 187 -4.35 -3.54 13.73
N HIS A 188 -3.20 -3.48 14.42
CA HIS A 188 -2.05 -4.34 14.14
C HIS A 188 -1.85 -5.43 15.21
N GLY A 189 -2.57 -5.36 16.34
CA GLY A 189 -2.32 -6.23 17.49
C GLY A 189 -1.09 -5.84 18.32
N ASN A 190 -0.43 -4.72 17.98
CA ASN A 190 0.72 -4.16 18.70
C ASN A 190 0.76 -2.62 18.55
N ASP A 191 1.51 -1.94 19.40
CA ASP A 191 1.68 -0.48 19.38
C ASP A 191 3.08 -0.02 18.90
N GLY A 192 3.85 -0.92 18.27
CA GLY A 192 5.26 -0.71 17.92
C GLY A 192 5.53 0.41 16.91
N GLY A 193 4.50 0.89 16.21
CA GLY A 193 4.59 2.01 15.29
C GLY A 193 5.40 1.70 14.02
N MET A 194 5.48 0.42 13.67
CA MET A 194 6.06 -0.06 12.43
C MET A 194 4.99 -0.13 11.33
N LEU A 195 5.33 0.32 10.13
CA LEU A 195 4.50 0.22 8.93
C LEU A 195 5.37 -0.15 7.73
N PRO A 196 4.80 -0.72 6.66
CA PRO A 196 5.56 -0.93 5.44
C PRO A 196 5.67 0.38 4.65
N ILE A 197 6.82 0.61 4.04
CA ILE A 197 6.94 1.46 2.85
C ILE A 197 6.02 0.85 1.80
N PRO A 198 5.04 1.60 1.28
CA PRO A 198 4.20 1.07 0.23
C PRO A 198 5.02 0.75 -1.01
N ALA A 199 4.82 -0.45 -1.51
CA ALA A 199 5.59 -0.99 -2.60
C ALA A 199 4.69 -1.80 -3.53
N VAL A 200 5.12 -1.93 -4.76
CA VAL A 200 4.55 -2.85 -5.75
C VAL A 200 5.69 -3.65 -6.35
N PHE A 201 5.54 -4.96 -6.40
CA PHE A 201 6.38 -5.86 -7.17
C PHE A 201 5.51 -6.62 -8.15
N VAL A 202 5.79 -6.48 -9.45
CA VAL A 202 5.22 -7.36 -10.46
C VAL A 202 6.15 -8.56 -10.58
N VAL A 203 5.65 -9.74 -10.24
CA VAL A 203 6.40 -10.99 -10.20
C VAL A 203 5.90 -11.88 -11.34
N GLY A 204 6.83 -12.35 -12.18
CA GLY A 204 6.54 -13.28 -13.27
C GLY A 204 6.23 -14.69 -12.74
N SER A 205 5.62 -15.52 -13.58
CA SER A 205 5.30 -16.92 -13.23
C SER A 205 6.53 -17.77 -12.89
N ASP A 206 7.72 -17.31 -13.29
CA ASP A 206 9.02 -17.89 -12.94
C ASP A 206 9.55 -17.46 -11.55
N GLY A 207 8.81 -16.63 -10.82
CA GLY A 207 9.18 -16.12 -9.50
C GLY A 207 10.14 -14.93 -9.50
N LEU A 208 10.53 -14.42 -10.67
CA LEU A 208 11.42 -13.25 -10.76
C LEU A 208 10.61 -11.95 -10.79
N VAL A 209 11.15 -10.91 -10.16
CA VAL A 209 10.61 -9.56 -10.25
C VAL A 209 10.79 -9.05 -11.67
N ARG A 210 9.70 -8.60 -12.29
CA ARG A 210 9.65 -8.00 -13.64
C ARG A 210 9.65 -6.48 -13.57
N ALA A 211 8.92 -5.93 -12.60
CA ALA A 211 8.90 -4.49 -12.31
C ALA A 211 8.74 -4.27 -10.80
N ARG A 212 9.20 -3.12 -10.32
CA ARG A 212 8.94 -2.68 -8.95
C ARG A 212 8.70 -1.18 -8.88
N PHE A 213 7.91 -0.76 -7.91
CA PHE A 213 7.78 0.64 -7.50
C PHE A 213 7.86 0.71 -5.99
N ILE A 214 8.84 1.47 -5.48
CA ILE A 214 9.06 1.66 -4.05
C ILE A 214 9.41 3.13 -3.86
N ASP A 215 8.63 3.84 -3.04
CA ASP A 215 8.89 5.23 -2.72
C ASP A 215 8.66 5.45 -1.21
N PRO A 216 9.68 5.89 -0.44
CA PRO A 216 9.52 6.23 0.96
C PRO A 216 8.44 7.29 1.22
N ASP A 217 8.16 8.14 0.23
CA ASP A 217 6.98 8.99 0.25
C ASP A 217 5.72 8.17 -0.06
N PHE A 218 5.05 7.73 1.01
CA PHE A 218 3.81 6.95 0.91
C PHE A 218 2.67 7.68 0.16
N ARG A 219 2.83 8.96 -0.18
CA ARG A 219 1.86 9.73 -0.98
C ARG A 219 1.99 9.43 -2.48
N ARG A 220 3.06 8.75 -2.90
CA ARG A 220 3.34 8.36 -4.29
C ARG A 220 3.10 6.86 -4.51
N ARG A 221 2.65 6.50 -5.72
CA ARG A 221 2.31 5.14 -6.11
C ARG A 221 2.69 4.88 -7.57
N MET A 222 2.81 3.61 -7.91
CA MET A 222 2.85 3.18 -9.31
C MET A 222 1.52 3.55 -9.97
N GLU A 223 1.56 4.09 -11.20
CA GLU A 223 0.32 4.32 -11.93
C GLU A 223 -0.34 3.00 -12.31
N VAL A 224 -1.67 3.03 -12.41
CA VAL A 224 -2.44 1.85 -12.82
C VAL A 224 -2.08 1.40 -14.24
N ASP A 225 -1.83 2.34 -15.14
CA ASP A 225 -1.44 2.01 -16.52
C ASP A 225 -0.04 1.38 -16.59
N ASP A 226 0.90 1.88 -15.79
CA ASP A 226 2.24 1.29 -15.66
C ASP A 226 2.15 -0.14 -15.11
N LEU A 227 1.29 -0.36 -14.11
CA LEU A 227 1.07 -1.68 -13.51
C LEU A 227 0.52 -2.68 -14.53
N VAL A 228 -0.53 -2.28 -15.28
CA VAL A 228 -1.14 -3.11 -16.32
C VAL A 228 -0.12 -3.45 -17.40
N ALA A 229 0.68 -2.47 -17.84
CA ALA A 229 1.74 -2.70 -18.83
C ALA A 229 2.80 -3.68 -18.32
N ALA A 230 3.24 -3.53 -17.07
CA ALA A 230 4.21 -4.44 -16.45
C ALA A 230 3.67 -5.87 -16.29
N LEU A 231 2.39 -6.03 -15.93
CA LEU A 231 1.74 -7.34 -15.86
C LEU A 231 1.61 -8.00 -17.23
N ALA A 232 1.26 -7.23 -18.28
CA ALA A 232 1.20 -7.74 -19.65
C ALA A 232 2.56 -8.25 -20.11
N GLN A 233 3.63 -7.47 -19.91
CA GLN A 233 5.00 -7.88 -20.24
C GLN A 233 5.44 -9.11 -19.44
N ALA A 234 5.03 -9.21 -18.17
CA ALA A 234 5.33 -10.36 -17.32
C ALA A 234 4.60 -11.64 -17.75
N ALA A 235 3.47 -11.53 -18.45
CA ALA A 235 2.70 -12.67 -18.94
C ALA A 235 3.27 -13.23 -20.26
N GLU A 236 4.01 -12.42 -21.02
CA GLU A 236 4.64 -12.80 -22.28
C GLU A 236 6.02 -13.47 -22.10
N ALA A 237 6.62 -13.36 -20.91
CA ALA A 237 8.01 -13.73 -20.60
C ALA A 237 8.11 -14.99 -19.73
#